data_AF-A0A8T4RQA9-F1
#
_entry.id   AF-A0A8T4RQA9-F1
#
_cell.length_a   1.000
_cell.length_b   1.000
_cell.length_c   1.000
_cell.angle_alpha   90.00
_cell.angle_beta   90.00
_cell.angle_gamma   90.00
#
_symmetry.space_group_name_H-M   'P 1'
#
loop_
_entity.id
_entity.type
_entity.pdbx_description
1 polymer ?
#
loop_
_entity_poly.entity_id
_entity_poly.type
_entity_poly.pdbx_seq_one_letter_code
_entity_poly.pdbx_strand_id
1 'polypeptide(L)' 'MEEQPEIKQSKVKRFLKETRRVLHITKKPNKTEYTSLVKVTGLGIAIIGVIGFVLFLMKQLLW' A
#
# COMPACT_ATOMS: atom_id res chain seq x y z
N MET A 1 -11.55 45.88 -16.54
CA MET A 1 -11.65 44.41 -16.60
C MET A 1 -10.22 43.92 -16.74
N GLU A 2 -9.56 43.65 -15.62
CA GLU A 2 -8.21 43.07 -15.67
C GLU A 2 -8.40 41.56 -15.52
N GLU A 3 -8.30 40.85 -16.63
CA GLU A 3 -8.40 39.39 -16.67
C GLU A 3 -7.17 38.79 -15.98
N GLN A 4 -7.36 38.33 -14.73
CA GLN A 4 -6.37 37.58 -13.98
C GLN A 4 -6.15 36.21 -14.66
N PRO A 5 -4.93 35.87 -15.11
CA PRO A 5 -4.69 34.63 -15.83
C PRO A 5 -4.79 33.44 -14.86
N GLU A 6 -5.65 32.49 -15.23
CA GLU A 6 -6.00 31.30 -14.48
C GLU A 6 -4.76 30.38 -14.26
N ILE A 7 -4.06 30.51 -13.13
CA ILE A 7 -2.95 29.61 -12.76
C ILE A 7 -3.53 28.25 -12.30
N LYS A 8 -3.87 27.41 -13.28
CA LYS A 8 -4.24 25.99 -13.10
C LYS A 8 -3.13 25.13 -12.47
N GLN A 9 -1.90 25.64 -12.38
CA GLN A 9 -0.76 24.98 -11.71
C GLN A 9 -0.80 25.03 -10.17
N SER A 10 -1.76 25.76 -9.59
CA SER A 10 -1.89 25.92 -8.13
C SER A 10 -2.51 24.71 -7.44
N LYS A 11 -3.43 23.98 -8.10
CA LYS A 11 -4.17 22.88 -7.48
C LYS A 11 -3.26 21.73 -7.08
N VAL A 12 -2.45 21.20 -8.01
CA VAL A 12 -1.55 20.06 -7.75
C VAL A 12 -0.50 20.40 -6.68
N LYS A 13 0.10 21.61 -6.74
CA LYS A 13 1.06 22.06 -5.72
C LYS A 13 0.41 22.17 -4.33
N ARG A 14 -0.84 22.65 -4.26
CA ARG A 14 -1.61 22.71 -3.03
C ARG A 14 -1.95 21.30 -2.52
N PHE A 15 -2.40 20.38 -3.38
CA PHE A 15 -2.65 18.99 -3.01
C PHE A 15 -1.40 18.28 -2.48
N LEU A 16 -0.24 18.41 -3.15
CA LEU A 16 1.01 17.85 -2.64
C LEU A 16 1.39 18.43 -1.26
N LYS A 17 1.15 19.72 -1.03
CA LYS A 17 1.42 20.38 0.25
C LYS A 17 0.53 19.81 1.37
N GLU A 18 -0.76 19.61 1.10
CA GLU A 18 -1.69 18.99 2.06
C GLU A 18 -1.36 17.51 2.32
N THR A 19 -1.10 16.72 1.27
CA THR A 19 -0.72 15.30 1.41
C THR A 19 0.57 15.14 2.22
N ARG A 20 1.54 16.03 2.03
CA ARG A 20 2.78 16.05 2.82
C ARG A 20 2.51 16.32 4.31
N ARG A 21 1.55 17.18 4.63
CA ARG A 21 1.13 17.44 6.01
C ARG A 21 0.50 16.20 6.64
N VAL A 22 -0.37 15.50 5.90
CA VAL A 22 -0.99 14.25 6.35
C VAL A 22 0.07 13.18 6.61
N LEU A 23 1.03 12.99 5.70
CA LEU A 23 2.11 12.01 5.86
C LEU A 23 3.02 12.32 7.07
N HIS A 24 3.15 13.60 7.44
CA HIS A 24 3.90 13.99 8.64
C HIS A 24 3.10 13.75 9.94
N ILE A 25 1.77 13.82 9.87
CA ILE A 25 0.87 13.57 11.01
C ILE A 25 0.70 12.06 11.29
N THR A 26 0.84 11.22 10.26
CA THR A 26 0.76 9.76 10.44
C THR A 26 1.94 9.25 11.26
N LYS A 27 1.65 8.39 12.23
CA LYS A 27 2.67 7.78 13.07
C LYS A 27 3.51 6.81 12.25
N LYS A 28 4.82 7.07 12.15
CA LYS A 28 5.76 6.12 11.54
C LYS A 28 5.78 4.84 12.38
N PRO A 29 5.59 3.65 11.77
CA PRO A 29 5.52 2.40 12.51
C PRO A 29 6.84 2.14 13.24
N ASN A 30 6.73 1.62 14.46
CA ASN A 30 7.91 1.17 15.19
C ASN A 30 8.44 -0.14 14.59
N LYS A 31 9.75 -0.39 14.69
CA LYS A 31 10.38 -1.62 14.16
C LYS A 31 9.73 -2.90 14.74
N THR A 32 9.30 -2.86 16.00
CA THR A 32 8.61 -3.97 16.67
C THR A 32 7.24 -4.23 16.06
N GLU A 33 6.40 -3.20 15.94
CA GLU A 33 5.07 -3.28 15.32
C GLU A 33 5.16 -3.77 13.87
N TYR A 34 6.08 -3.20 13.10
CA TYR A 34 6.33 -3.60 11.70
C TYR A 34 6.70 -5.09 11.60
N THR A 35 7.63 -5.54 12.44
CA THR A 35 8.07 -6.95 12.41
C THR A 35 6.94 -7.90 12.81
N SER A 36 6.13 -7.54 13.81
CA SER A 36 4.96 -8.33 14.20
C SER A 36 3.94 -8.41 13.06
N LEU A 37 3.66 -7.28 12.40
CA LEU A 37 2.74 -7.23 11.27
C LEU A 37 3.21 -8.10 10.10
N VAL A 38 4.50 -7.99 9.73
CA VAL A 38 5.12 -8.78 8.66
C VAL A 38 5.10 -10.27 8.97
N LYS A 39 5.33 -10.68 10.22
CA LYS A 39 5.25 -12.09 10.63
C LYS A 39 3.85 -12.66 10.45
N VAL A 40 2.82 -11.93 10.89
CA VAL A 40 1.43 -12.38 10.80
C VAL A 40 0.95 -12.41 9.34
N THR A 41 1.22 -11.35 8.57
CA THR A 41 0.87 -11.32 7.15
C THR A 41 1.64 -12.35 6.33
N GLY A 42 2.94 -12.53 6.60
CA GLY A 42 3.76 -13.54 5.95
C GLY A 42 3.25 -14.95 6.22
N LEU A 43 2.81 -15.24 7.45
CA LEU A 43 2.21 -16.53 7.79
C LEU A 43 0.88 -16.76 7.03
N GLY A 44 0.02 -15.74 6.92
CA GLY A 44 -1.22 -15.82 6.16
C GLY A 44 -0.98 -16.09 4.67
N ILE A 45 -0.04 -15.37 4.06
CA ILE A 45 0.34 -15.56 2.65
C ILE A 45 0.91 -16.97 2.44
N ALA A 46 1.76 -17.45 3.35
CA ALA A 46 2.33 -18.79 3.26
C ALA A 46 1.24 -19.87 3.29
N ILE A 47 0.26 -19.77 4.20
CA ILE A 47 -0.84 -20.73 4.29
C ILE A 47 -1.66 -20.77 2.99
N ILE A 48 -2.07 -19.60 2.50
CA ILE A 48 -2.86 -19.49 1.26
C ILE A 48 -2.06 -20.00 0.06
N GLY A 49 -0.77 -19.65 -0.01
CA GLY A 49 0.14 -20.11 -1.05
C GLY A 49 0.32 -21.63 -1.05
N VAL A 50 0.47 -22.25 0.12
CA VAL A 50 0.57 -23.72 0.25
C VAL A 50 -0.72 -24.39 -0.19
N ILE A 51 -1.89 -23.87 0.22
CA ILE A 51 -3.18 -24.43 -0.20
C ILE A 51 -3.32 -24.38 -1.72
N GLY A 52 -3.05 -23.22 -2.33
CA GLY A 52 -3.08 -23.07 -3.79
C GLY A 52 -2.06 -23.97 -4.50
N PHE A 53 -0.86 -24.11 -3.92
CA PHE A 53 0.18 -24.99 -4.44
C PHE A 53 -0.22 -26.46 -4.40
N VAL A 54 -0.84 -26.92 -3.31
CA VAL A 54 -1.34 -28.30 -3.17
C VAL A 54 -2.43 -28.58 -4.21
N LEU A 55 -3.37 -27.66 -4.41
CA LEU A 55 -4.40 -27.80 -5.44
C LEU A 55 -3.81 -27.87 -6.86
N PHE A 56 -2.80 -27.05 -7.14
CA PHE A 56 -2.08 -27.08 -8.41
C PHE A 56 -1.34 -28.40 -8.62
N LEU A 57 -0.64 -28.90 -7.60
CA LEU A 57 0.05 -30.18 -7.65
C LEU A 57 -0.91 -31.35 -7.86
N MET A 58 -2.05 -31.36 -7.16
CA MET A 58 -3.08 -32.38 -7.36
C MET A 58 -3.62 -32.34 -8.78
N LYS A 59 -3.90 -31.15 -9.33
CA LYS A 59 -4.33 -30.99 -10.72
C LYS A 59 -3.28 -31.54 -11.69
N GLN A 60 -2.01 -31.18 -11.50
CA GLN A 60 -0.89 -31.58 -12.36
C GLN A 60 -0.60 -33.10 -12.32
N LEU A 61 -1.00 -33.78 -11.26
CA LEU A 61 -0.82 -35.24 -11.11
C LEU A 61 -2.03 -36.03 -11.61
N LEU A 62 -3.25 -35.50 -11.45
CA LEU A 62 -4.48 -36.14 -11.95
C LEU A 62 -4.73 -35.92 -13.46
N TRP A 63 -4.06 -34.93 -14.08
CA TRP A 63 -4.15 -34.62 -15.51
C TRP A 63 -2.78 -34.20 -16.04
#